data_AF-M9UHI0-F1
#
_entry.id   AF-M9UHI0-F1
#
_cell.length_a   1.000
_cell.length_b   1.000
_cell.length_c   1.000
_cell.angle_alpha   90.00
_cell.angle_beta   90.00
_cell.angle_gamma   90.00
#
_symmetry.space_group_name_H-M   'P 1'
#
loop_
_entity.id
_entity.type
_entity.pdbx_description
1 polymer ?
#
loop_
_entity_poly.entity_id
_entity_poly.type
_entity_poly.pdbx_seq_one_letter_code
_entity_poly.pdbx_strand_id
1 'polypeptide(L)'
;MLAYVFWHQRARDFPANEYESSLLNFHDYFNKKAKIEGYLGSLVVKVDHVPWIEGEVYEDWYFIETSKTLDLLNNIILESNDIKAVHDSIARIARNGKGGLYKLLNGEQLSPSYRFGYWISKPVGMRYEDFYTEIKPFSQNLWRKQLAMGPLSEFCIFSNEYFKVPEKYFPVYQQRILLYSSVLS
;
A
#
# COMPACT_ATOMS: atom_id res chain seq x y z
N MET A 1 10.30 3.74 9.73
CA MET A 1 9.01 4.08 9.10
C MET A 1 8.23 2.80 8.81
N LEU A 2 6.92 2.86 8.99
CA LEU A 2 5.94 1.84 8.61
C LEU A 2 4.98 2.41 7.54
N ALA A 3 4.26 1.52 6.87
CA ALA A 3 3.12 1.87 6.03
C ALA A 3 1.95 0.95 6.33
N TYR A 4 0.78 1.53 6.60
CA TYR A 4 -0.47 0.80 6.50
C TYR A 4 -0.87 0.78 5.02
N VAL A 5 -1.10 -0.42 4.50
CA VAL A 5 -1.50 -0.65 3.10
C VAL A 5 -2.94 -1.13 3.11
N PHE A 6 -3.81 -0.42 2.39
CA PHE A 6 -5.20 -0.78 2.24
C PHE A 6 -5.51 -1.10 0.78
N TRP A 7 -5.80 -2.36 0.50
CA TRP A 7 -6.27 -2.82 -0.80
C TRP A 7 -7.78 -2.71 -0.86
N HIS A 8 -8.28 -2.18 -1.97
CA HIS A 8 -9.71 -2.07 -2.21
C HIS A 8 -10.00 -2.09 -3.71
N GLN A 9 -11.28 -2.21 -4.03
CA GLN A 9 -11.79 -2.11 -5.38
C GLN A 9 -13.02 -1.21 -5.40
N ARG A 10 -13.30 -0.64 -6.56
CA ARG A 10 -14.56 0.03 -6.85
C ARG A 10 -15.74 -0.97 -6.90
N ALA A 11 -16.91 -0.54 -6.46
CA ALA A 11 -18.16 -1.26 -6.72
C ALA A 11 -18.52 -1.22 -8.22
N ARG A 12 -18.88 -2.38 -8.80
CA ARG A 12 -19.04 -2.56 -10.25
C ARG A 12 -20.01 -1.54 -10.88
N ASP A 13 -21.03 -1.11 -10.13
CA ASP A 13 -22.11 -0.23 -10.58
C ASP A 13 -21.70 1.26 -10.69
N PHE A 14 -20.52 1.64 -10.20
CA PHE A 14 -20.03 3.03 -10.24
C PHE A 14 -18.97 3.22 -11.32
N PRO A 15 -18.91 4.32 -12.06
CA PRO A 15 -17.83 4.58 -13.02
C PRO A 15 -16.44 4.68 -12.38
N ALA A 16 -15.39 4.24 -13.10
CA ALA A 16 -14.00 4.29 -12.62
C ALA A 16 -13.53 5.73 -12.33
N ASN A 17 -13.88 6.68 -13.20
CA ASN A 17 -13.54 8.10 -13.02
C ASN A 17 -14.20 8.74 -11.79
N GLU A 18 -15.45 8.38 -11.49
CA GLU A 18 -16.16 8.85 -10.28
C GLU A 18 -15.47 8.34 -9.01
N TYR A 19 -15.11 7.06 -9.02
CA TYR A 19 -14.40 6.43 -7.91
C TYR A 19 -13.01 7.03 -7.69
N GLU A 20 -12.21 7.12 -8.75
CA GLU A 20 -10.85 7.66 -8.68
C GLU A 20 -10.88 9.12 -8.24
N SER A 21 -11.80 9.95 -8.77
CA SER A 21 -11.94 11.34 -8.32
C SER A 21 -12.31 11.45 -6.84
N SER A 22 -13.21 10.59 -6.35
CA SER A 22 -13.61 10.56 -4.93
C SER A 22 -12.46 10.09 -4.03
N LEU A 23 -11.72 9.07 -4.46
CA LEU A 23 -10.54 8.55 -3.77
C LEU A 23 -9.44 9.62 -3.67
N LEU A 24 -9.11 10.27 -4.79
CA LEU A 24 -8.08 11.31 -4.80
C LEU A 24 -8.49 12.53 -3.98
N ASN A 25 -9.77 12.92 -4.02
CA ASN A 25 -10.30 13.98 -3.18
C ASN A 25 -10.21 13.63 -1.68
N PHE A 26 -10.50 12.37 -1.30
CA PHE A 26 -10.30 11.90 0.06
C PHE A 26 -8.85 12.03 0.50
N HIS A 27 -7.91 11.50 -0.28
CA HIS A 27 -6.49 11.58 0.06
C HIS A 27 -5.99 13.02 0.12
N ASP A 28 -6.35 13.88 -0.84
CA ASP A 28 -5.98 15.29 -0.81
C ASP A 28 -6.51 16.02 0.43
N TYR A 29 -7.79 15.85 0.73
CA TYR A 29 -8.42 16.44 1.91
C TYR A 29 -7.79 15.92 3.21
N PHE A 30 -7.65 14.59 3.33
CA PHE A 30 -7.09 13.94 4.51
C PHE A 30 -5.67 14.42 4.78
N ASN A 31 -4.79 14.45 3.77
CA ASN A 31 -3.41 14.92 3.97
C ASN A 31 -3.31 16.39 4.35
N LYS A 32 -4.22 17.25 3.87
CA LYS A 32 -4.23 18.67 4.23
C LYS A 32 -4.78 18.91 5.63
N LYS A 33 -5.79 18.14 6.05
CA LYS A 33 -6.64 18.43 7.20
C LYS A 33 -6.43 17.52 8.41
N ALA A 34 -6.15 16.24 8.20
CA ALA A 34 -5.89 15.30 9.27
C ALA A 34 -4.55 15.65 9.94
N LYS A 35 -4.61 16.35 11.08
CA LYS A 35 -3.43 16.66 11.90
C LYS A 35 -3.22 15.52 12.89
N ILE A 36 -2.51 14.49 12.47
CA ILE A 36 -2.29 13.26 13.24
C ILE A 36 -0.81 13.11 13.55
N GLU A 37 -0.50 12.86 14.82
CA GLU A 37 0.87 12.61 15.26
C GLU A 37 1.45 11.33 14.60
N GLY A 38 2.64 11.48 14.02
CA GLY A 38 3.35 10.39 13.35
C GLY A 38 2.76 9.97 11.99
N TYR A 39 1.76 10.68 11.45
CA TYR A 39 1.30 10.49 10.08
C TYR A 39 2.18 11.30 9.11
N LEU A 40 2.79 10.62 8.15
CA LEU A 40 3.80 11.19 7.24
C LEU A 40 3.24 11.49 5.85
N GLY A 41 2.01 11.09 5.57
CA GLY A 41 1.35 11.26 4.28
C GLY A 41 0.87 9.95 3.68
N SER A 42 0.33 10.03 2.47
CA SER A 42 -0.12 8.86 1.74
C SER A 42 0.18 8.91 0.25
N LEU A 43 0.17 7.75 -0.38
CA LEU A 43 0.09 7.60 -1.82
C LEU A 43 -1.05 6.65 -2.21
N VAL A 44 -1.50 6.78 -3.45
CA VAL A 44 -2.50 5.90 -4.06
C VAL A 44 -1.93 5.36 -5.36
N VAL A 45 -1.94 4.04 -5.52
CA VAL A 45 -1.64 3.39 -6.79
C VAL A 45 -2.81 2.57 -7.27
N LYS A 46 -2.93 2.44 -8.59
CA LYS A 46 -3.72 1.41 -9.25
C LYS A 46 -2.79 0.25 -9.59
N VAL A 47 -3.23 -0.98 -9.31
CA VAL A 47 -2.49 -2.20 -9.64
C VAL A 47 -3.32 -3.09 -10.54
N ASP A 48 -2.63 -3.83 -11.41
CA ASP A 48 -3.25 -4.76 -12.36
C ASP A 48 -3.72 -6.08 -11.71
N HIS A 49 -3.15 -6.45 -10.56
CA HIS A 49 -3.43 -7.74 -9.94
C HIS A 49 -3.23 -7.79 -8.42
N VAL A 50 -4.15 -8.45 -7.72
CA VAL A 50 -3.91 -9.11 -6.43
C VAL A 50 -4.61 -10.48 -6.41
N PRO A 51 -4.15 -11.48 -5.64
CA PRO A 51 -4.69 -12.84 -5.72
C PRO A 51 -6.16 -13.02 -5.32
N TRP A 52 -6.76 -12.08 -4.58
CA TRP A 52 -8.13 -12.20 -4.03
C TRP A 52 -9.14 -11.21 -4.61
N ILE A 53 -8.74 -10.37 -5.58
CA ILE A 53 -9.64 -9.44 -6.25
C ILE A 53 -9.51 -9.63 -7.76
N GLU A 54 -10.65 -9.77 -8.42
CA GLU A 54 -10.72 -9.74 -9.88
C GLU A 54 -10.99 -8.31 -10.37
N GLY A 55 -10.27 -7.87 -11.40
CA GLY A 55 -10.44 -6.56 -12.02
C GLY A 55 -9.55 -5.48 -11.40
N GLU A 56 -10.05 -4.25 -11.40
CA GLU A 56 -9.28 -3.07 -10.96
C GLU A 56 -9.08 -3.07 -9.44
N VAL A 57 -7.83 -2.90 -9.01
CA VAL A 57 -7.45 -2.84 -7.60
C VAL A 57 -6.67 -1.57 -7.34
N TYR A 58 -6.91 -0.98 -6.18
CA TYR A 58 -6.19 0.18 -5.70
C TYR A 58 -5.47 -0.18 -4.40
N GLU A 59 -4.31 0.45 -4.18
CA GLU A 59 -3.61 0.38 -2.91
C GLU A 59 -3.42 1.79 -2.37
N ASP A 60 -3.93 2.00 -1.17
CA ASP A 60 -3.70 3.21 -0.40
C ASP A 60 -2.57 2.91 0.59
N TRP A 61 -1.47 3.64 0.48
CA TRP A 61 -0.33 3.51 1.36
C TRP A 61 -0.28 4.71 2.28
N TYR A 62 -0.50 4.49 3.58
CA TYR A 62 -0.43 5.52 4.62
C TYR A 62 0.88 5.36 5.38
N PHE A 63 1.80 6.30 5.20
CA PHE A 63 3.10 6.28 5.84
C PHE A 63 2.99 6.79 7.27
N ILE A 64 3.54 6.02 8.21
CA ILE A 64 3.49 6.32 9.63
C ILE A 64 4.83 6.07 10.31
N GLU A 65 5.12 6.83 11.36
CA GLU A 65 6.36 6.66 12.13
C GLU A 65 6.36 5.35 12.91
N THR A 66 5.25 5.06 13.60
CA THR A 66 5.09 3.90 14.47
C THR A 66 3.68 3.32 14.38
N SER A 67 3.48 2.08 14.84
CA SER A 67 2.16 1.44 14.83
C SER A 67 1.15 2.11 15.76
N LYS A 68 1.57 2.98 16.70
CA LYS A 68 0.67 3.75 17.57
C LYS A 68 -0.22 4.71 16.78
N THR A 69 0.26 5.20 15.64
CA THR A 69 -0.49 6.11 14.75
C THR A 69 -1.73 5.44 14.16
N LEU A 70 -1.80 4.11 14.12
CA LEU A 70 -2.97 3.39 13.57
C LEU A 70 -4.25 3.66 14.37
N ASP A 71 -4.17 3.74 15.70
CA ASP A 71 -5.33 4.06 16.53
C ASP A 71 -5.82 5.49 16.25
N LEU A 72 -4.89 6.42 16.07
CA LEU A 72 -5.21 7.82 15.73
C LEU A 72 -5.83 7.93 14.33
N LEU A 73 -5.34 7.17 13.35
CA LEU A 73 -5.93 7.10 12.01
C LEU A 73 -7.39 6.61 12.05
N ASN A 74 -7.69 5.61 12.86
CA ASN A 74 -9.06 5.13 13.04
C ASN A 74 -9.95 6.19 13.73
N ASN A 75 -9.44 6.81 14.79
CA ASN A 75 -10.21 7.74 15.60
C ASN A 75 -10.55 9.04 14.85
N ILE A 76 -9.65 9.56 14.03
CA ILE A 76 -9.87 10.84 13.34
C ILE A 76 -11.08 10.82 12.38
N ILE A 77 -11.38 9.64 11.80
CA ILE A 77 -12.54 9.44 10.92
C ILE A 77 -13.85 9.56 11.71
N LEU A 78 -13.82 9.27 13.01
CA LEU A 78 -14.98 9.36 13.90
C LEU A 78 -15.10 10.73 14.56
N GLU A 79 -13.98 11.38 14.83
CA GLU A 79 -13.91 12.64 15.59
C GLU A 79 -14.13 13.89 14.72
N SER A 80 -13.84 13.83 13.42
CA SER A 80 -13.97 14.96 12.50
C SER A 80 -15.11 14.74 11.50
N ASN A 81 -16.19 15.51 11.62
CA ASN A 81 -17.34 15.41 10.71
C ASN A 81 -16.97 15.64 9.23
N ASP A 82 -16.06 16.57 8.95
CA ASP A 82 -15.66 16.87 7.58
C ASP A 82 -14.84 15.72 6.97
N ILE A 83 -13.86 15.20 7.73
CA ILE A 83 -13.08 14.03 7.28
C ILE A 83 -13.99 12.83 7.12
N LYS A 84 -14.92 12.63 8.06
CA LYS A 84 -15.94 11.57 7.99
C LYS A 84 -16.77 11.66 6.71
N ALA A 85 -17.25 12.86 6.36
CA ALA A 85 -18.08 13.05 5.18
C ALA A 85 -17.34 12.67 3.88
N VAL A 86 -16.06 13.04 3.78
CA VAL A 86 -15.24 12.69 2.61
C VAL A 86 -14.84 11.21 2.61
N HIS A 87 -14.57 10.62 3.78
CA HIS A 87 -14.35 9.18 3.91
C HIS A 87 -15.59 8.38 3.50
N ASP A 88 -16.77 8.77 3.99
CA ASP A 88 -18.01 8.05 3.74
C ASP A 88 -18.44 8.11 2.26
N SER A 89 -18.07 9.17 1.53
CA SER A 89 -18.38 9.29 0.10
C SER A 89 -17.66 8.22 -0.73
N ILE A 90 -16.37 7.96 -0.46
CA ILE A 90 -15.61 6.89 -1.12
C ILE A 90 -15.96 5.51 -0.55
N ALA A 91 -16.15 5.38 0.76
CA ALA A 91 -16.47 4.11 1.40
C ALA A 91 -17.78 3.49 0.88
N ARG A 92 -18.78 4.33 0.54
CA ARG A 92 -20.05 3.89 -0.06
C ARG A 92 -19.90 3.19 -1.41
N ILE A 93 -18.84 3.50 -2.14
CA ILE A 93 -18.61 3.01 -3.51
C ILE A 93 -17.38 2.10 -3.61
N ALA A 94 -16.74 1.81 -2.47
CA ALA A 94 -15.61 0.88 -2.31
C ALA A 94 -16.08 -0.49 -1.81
N ARG A 95 -15.35 -1.55 -2.17
CA ARG A 95 -15.57 -2.94 -1.74
C ARG A 95 -14.25 -3.69 -1.58
N ASN A 96 -14.33 -4.92 -1.06
CA ASN A 96 -13.21 -5.85 -0.87
C ASN A 96 -11.99 -5.28 -0.12
N GLY A 97 -12.24 -4.43 0.88
CA GLY A 97 -11.20 -3.87 1.73
C GLY A 97 -10.36 -4.94 2.45
N LYS A 98 -9.04 -4.85 2.33
CA LYS A 98 -8.07 -5.64 3.11
C LYS A 98 -6.92 -4.73 3.55
N GLY A 99 -6.47 -4.87 4.79
CA GLY A 99 -5.37 -4.08 5.36
C GLY A 99 -4.13 -4.92 5.63
N GLY A 100 -2.95 -4.30 5.56
CA GLY A 100 -1.69 -4.88 5.98
C GLY A 100 -0.73 -3.82 6.53
N LEU A 101 0.26 -4.24 7.31
CA LEU A 101 1.26 -3.35 7.90
C LEU A 101 2.66 -3.75 7.43
N TYR A 102 3.39 -2.81 6.84
CA TYR A 102 4.71 -3.06 6.26
C TYR A 102 5.74 -2.09 6.82
N LYS A 103 7.00 -2.54 6.91
CA LYS A 103 8.15 -1.75 7.35
C LYS A 103 9.14 -1.62 6.21
N LEU A 104 9.60 -0.40 5.94
CA LEU A 104 10.73 -0.16 5.04
C LEU A 104 12.01 -0.70 5.70
N LEU A 105 12.69 -1.62 5.03
CA LEU A 105 13.97 -2.18 5.48
C LEU A 105 15.16 -1.46 4.83
N ASN A 106 15.04 -1.08 3.55
CA ASN A 106 16.03 -0.28 2.82
C ASN A 106 15.36 0.42 1.60
N GLY A 107 16.06 1.40 1.04
CA GLY A 107 15.60 2.13 -0.15
C GLY A 107 14.75 3.35 0.17
N GLU A 108 13.95 3.76 -0.80
CA GLU A 108 13.19 5.00 -0.75
C GLU A 108 11.80 4.82 -0.11
N GLN A 109 11.38 5.81 0.69
CA GLN A 109 10.03 5.86 1.26
C GLN A 109 8.94 5.80 0.18
N LEU A 110 9.15 6.48 -0.94
CA LEU A 110 8.18 6.55 -2.04
C LEU A 110 8.33 5.45 -3.07
N SER A 111 9.16 4.44 -2.80
CA SER A 111 9.28 3.28 -3.67
C SER A 111 7.95 2.56 -4.00
N PRO A 112 6.89 2.54 -3.16
CA PRO A 112 5.61 1.96 -3.58
C PRO A 112 4.92 2.70 -4.75
N SER A 113 5.39 3.89 -5.12
CA SER A 113 4.97 4.64 -6.32
C SER A 113 5.59 4.12 -7.62
N TYR A 114 6.62 3.28 -7.55
CA TYR A 114 7.33 2.79 -8.72
C TYR A 114 6.46 1.84 -9.55
N ARG A 115 6.81 1.72 -10.83
CA ARG A 115 6.01 1.03 -11.85
C ARG A 115 5.81 -0.47 -11.59
N PHE A 116 6.76 -1.13 -10.92
CA PHE A 116 6.72 -2.58 -10.69
C PHE A 116 6.77 -2.90 -9.22
N GLY A 117 5.84 -3.77 -8.77
CA GLY A 117 5.82 -4.35 -7.44
C GLY A 117 6.00 -5.86 -7.49
N TYR A 118 6.89 -6.39 -6.66
CA TYR A 118 7.17 -7.82 -6.56
C TYR A 118 6.95 -8.26 -5.12
N TRP A 119 5.87 -9.02 -4.90
CA TRP A 119 5.54 -9.53 -3.58
C TRP A 119 6.04 -10.96 -3.45
N ILE A 120 6.97 -11.17 -2.53
CA ILE A 120 7.74 -12.42 -2.45
C ILE A 120 7.71 -12.99 -1.04
N SER A 121 7.86 -14.31 -0.96
CA SER A 121 7.94 -15.03 0.30
C SER A 121 9.28 -15.74 0.41
N LYS A 122 9.84 -15.75 1.62
CA LYS A 122 10.98 -16.58 1.93
C LYS A 122 10.57 -18.06 1.83
N PRO A 123 11.35 -18.92 1.15
CA PRO A 123 11.07 -20.35 1.10
C PRO A 123 11.02 -20.99 2.50
N VAL A 124 10.25 -22.07 2.62
CA VAL A 124 10.22 -22.91 3.82
C VAL A 124 11.60 -23.51 4.06
N GLY A 125 12.07 -23.49 5.30
CA GLY A 125 13.38 -24.02 5.69
C GLY A 125 14.59 -23.11 5.39
N MET A 126 14.43 -22.06 4.59
CA MET A 126 15.51 -21.09 4.34
C MET A 126 15.70 -20.16 5.54
N ARG A 127 16.95 -19.89 5.95
CA ARG A 127 17.26 -18.88 6.98
C ARG A 127 17.09 -17.47 6.41
N TYR A 128 16.81 -16.50 7.28
CA TYR A 128 16.61 -15.13 6.81
C TYR A 128 17.89 -14.51 6.26
N GLU A 129 19.05 -14.83 6.85
CA GLU A 129 20.35 -14.31 6.42
C GLU A 129 20.69 -14.75 4.98
N ASP A 130 20.41 -16.03 4.67
CA ASP A 130 20.59 -16.59 3.33
C ASP A 130 19.62 -15.92 2.35
N PHE A 131 18.35 -15.78 2.74
CA PHE A 131 17.33 -15.09 1.94
C PHE A 131 17.74 -13.66 1.60
N TYR A 132 18.13 -12.85 2.59
CA TYR A 132 18.56 -11.47 2.35
C TYR A 132 19.81 -11.40 1.47
N THR A 133 20.75 -12.34 1.64
CA THR A 133 21.95 -12.42 0.78
C THR A 133 21.56 -12.68 -0.67
N GLU A 134 20.62 -13.59 -0.91
CA GLU A 134 20.23 -13.97 -2.26
C GLU A 134 19.35 -12.92 -2.98
N ILE A 135 18.49 -12.19 -2.26
CA ILE A 135 17.64 -11.16 -2.89
C ILE A 135 18.35 -9.81 -3.05
N LYS A 136 19.50 -9.62 -2.39
CA LYS A 136 20.28 -8.37 -2.40
C LYS A 136 20.47 -7.73 -3.78
N PRO A 137 20.69 -8.47 -4.89
CA PRO A 137 20.87 -7.88 -6.21
C PRO A 137 19.66 -7.08 -6.72
N PHE A 138 18.45 -7.36 -6.22
CA PHE A 138 17.21 -6.74 -6.71
C PHE A 138 16.34 -6.16 -5.58
N SER A 139 16.78 -6.20 -4.33
CA SER A 139 16.01 -5.73 -3.16
C SER A 139 16.45 -4.34 -2.69
N GLN A 140 16.63 -3.38 -3.61
CA GLN A 140 17.05 -2.02 -3.27
C GLN A 140 15.97 -1.25 -2.50
N ASN A 141 14.70 -1.52 -2.82
CA ASN A 141 13.52 -0.95 -2.15
C ASN A 141 12.70 -2.06 -1.50
N LEU A 142 13.16 -2.57 -0.36
CA LEU A 142 12.56 -3.71 0.32
C LEU A 142 11.68 -3.27 1.48
N TRP A 143 10.46 -3.77 1.46
CA TRP A 143 9.50 -3.68 2.55
C TRP A 143 9.18 -5.07 3.10
N ARG A 144 8.86 -5.14 4.39
CA ARG A 144 8.51 -6.39 5.07
C ARG A 144 7.25 -6.24 5.90
N LYS A 145 6.35 -7.21 5.76
CA LYS A 145 5.14 -7.34 6.56
C LYS A 145 5.45 -7.47 8.05
N GLN A 146 4.69 -6.78 8.89
CA GLN A 146 4.81 -6.81 10.34
C GLN A 146 3.73 -7.72 10.95
N LEU A 147 4.09 -8.49 11.99
CA LEU A 147 3.15 -9.33 12.77
C LEU A 147 2.26 -10.28 11.95
N ALA A 148 2.70 -10.67 10.74
CA ALA A 148 1.87 -11.39 9.77
C ALA A 148 0.56 -10.65 9.36
N MET A 149 0.45 -9.34 9.63
CA MET A 149 -0.70 -8.52 9.28
C MET A 149 -0.71 -8.17 7.79
N GLY A 150 -1.56 -8.85 7.04
CA GLY A 150 -1.86 -8.52 5.66
C GLY A 150 -2.02 -9.75 4.77
N PRO A 151 -2.84 -9.67 3.72
CA PRO A 151 -3.16 -10.79 2.84
C PRO A 151 -2.06 -11.15 1.83
N LEU A 152 -1.18 -10.20 1.45
CA LEU A 152 -0.13 -10.41 0.43
C LEU A 152 1.17 -11.02 1.00
N SER A 153 2.22 -11.21 0.21
CA SER A 153 3.43 -11.91 0.64
C SER A 153 4.20 -11.20 1.78
N GLU A 154 5.15 -11.90 2.40
CA GLU A 154 5.95 -11.36 3.52
C GLU A 154 6.76 -10.12 3.13
N PHE A 155 7.27 -10.07 1.91
CA PHE A 155 8.10 -8.97 1.42
C PHE A 155 7.47 -8.34 0.18
N CYS A 156 7.73 -7.05 -0.02
CA CYS A 156 7.56 -6.43 -1.33
C CYS A 156 8.80 -5.63 -1.73
N ILE A 157 9.08 -5.69 -3.02
CA ILE A 157 10.18 -5.00 -3.68
C ILE A 157 9.59 -4.11 -4.76
N PHE A 158 10.10 -2.89 -4.88
CA PHE A 158 9.64 -1.94 -5.89
C PHE A 158 10.78 -1.49 -6.82
N SER A 159 10.47 -1.37 -8.11
CA SER A 159 11.42 -0.95 -9.15
C SER A 159 10.74 -0.20 -10.29
N ASN A 160 11.47 0.71 -10.93
CA ASN A 160 11.06 1.35 -12.18
C ASN A 160 11.43 0.51 -13.41
N GLU A 161 12.30 -0.48 -13.25
CA GLU A 161 12.69 -1.42 -14.29
C GLU A 161 12.12 -2.81 -14.01
N TYR A 162 11.70 -3.48 -15.09
CA TYR A 162 11.23 -4.86 -15.02
C TYR A 162 12.40 -5.81 -14.79
N PHE A 163 12.23 -6.77 -13.87
CA PHE A 163 13.15 -7.88 -13.72
C PHE A 163 12.39 -9.15 -13.31
N LYS A 164 12.99 -10.30 -13.58
CA LYS A 164 12.41 -11.59 -13.21
C LYS A 164 12.85 -11.98 -11.80
N VAL A 165 11.88 -12.18 -10.91
CA VAL A 165 12.12 -12.81 -9.60
C VAL A 165 12.14 -14.34 -9.77
N PRO A 166 13.10 -15.07 -9.17
CA PRO A 166 13.08 -16.52 -9.16
C PRO A 166 11.80 -17.12 -8.57
N GLU A 167 11.20 -18.11 -9.24
CA GLU A 167 9.93 -18.76 -8.85
C GLU A 167 9.94 -19.36 -7.44
N LYS A 168 11.11 -19.74 -6.93
CA LYS A 168 11.26 -20.25 -5.55
C LYS A 168 10.77 -19.27 -4.48
N TYR A 169 10.65 -18.00 -4.82
CA TYR A 169 10.14 -16.94 -3.94
C TYR A 169 8.64 -16.68 -4.08
N PHE A 170 7.92 -17.51 -4.85
CA PHE A 170 6.47 -17.41 -5.08
C PHE A 170 6.03 -15.98 -5.43
N PRO A 171 6.62 -15.37 -6.48
CA PRO A 171 6.40 -13.96 -6.76
C PRO A 171 4.96 -13.70 -7.21
N VAL A 172 4.31 -12.74 -6.56
CA VAL A 172 3.14 -12.06 -7.12
C VAL A 172 3.62 -10.75 -7.72
N TYR A 173 3.51 -10.66 -9.04
CA TYR A 173 3.93 -9.50 -9.81
C TYR A 173 2.78 -8.51 -9.99
N GLN A 174 3.11 -7.23 -9.99
CA GLN A 174 2.18 -6.13 -10.26
C GLN A 174 2.80 -5.08 -11.17
N GLN A 175 2.05 -4.65 -12.18
CA GLN A 175 2.22 -3.34 -12.80
C GLN A 175 1.37 -2.31 -12.05
N ARG A 176 1.97 -1.13 -11.84
CA ARG A 176 1.44 -0.11 -10.93
C ARG A 176 1.41 1.24 -11.65
N ILE A 177 0.36 2.00 -11.40
CA ILE A 177 0.20 3.37 -11.88
C ILE A 177 -0.01 4.25 -10.64
N LEU A 178 0.90 5.20 -10.42
CA LEU A 178 0.71 6.23 -9.38
C LEU A 178 -0.45 7.14 -9.76
N LEU A 179 -1.44 7.25 -8.88
CA LEU A 179 -2.57 8.16 -9.03
C LEU A 179 -2.42 9.40 -8.16
N TYR A 180 -1.79 9.28 -6.99
CA TYR A 180 -1.61 10.38 -6.03
C TYR A 180 -0.42 10.16 -5.11
N SER A 181 0.26 11.24 -4.75
CA SER A 181 1.21 11.30 -3.63
C SER A 181 1.07 12.63 -2.91
N SER A 182 0.93 12.60 -1.59
CA SER A 182 1.03 13.81 -0.76
C SER A 182 2.46 14.11 -0.33
N VAL A 183 3.37 13.16 -0.49
CA VAL A 183 4.76 13.26 -0.08
C VAL A 183 5.56 13.71 -1.29
N LEU A 184 6.17 14.89 -1.19
CA LEU A 184 7.07 15.40 -2.22
C LEU A 184 8.35 14.55 -2.21
N SER A 185 8.79 14.13 -3.39
CA SER A 185 10.05 13.42 -3.63
C SER A 185 11.26 14.30 -3.34
#